data_AF-A0A4Z2GWH4-F1
#
_entry.id   AF-A0A4Z2GWH4-F1
#
_cell.length_a   1.000
_cell.length_b   1.000
_cell.length_c   1.000
_cell.angle_alpha   90.00
_cell.angle_beta   90.00
_cell.angle_gamma   90.00
#
_symmetry.space_group_name_H-M   'P 1'
#
loop_
_entity.id
_entity.type
_entity.pdbx_description
1 polymer ?
#
loop_
_entity_poly.entity_id
_entity_poly.type
_entity_poly.pdbx_seq_one_letter_code
_entity_poly.pdbx_strand_id
1 'polypeptide(L)'
;MSLGEYERHFDSLNSDLDGGSVVSERSASGTYNGEEEKLHYIPIRILGRGAFGEATLYRRTEDNSLVVWKEVELNSLSEKERRDVMNEINILSILEHNNIIAYFNHFMDKNTLLIELEYCNGGNLYDKINRQNGKLFSEEVVIWYLYQIASAVSHIHKAGILHR
;
A
#
# COMPACT_ATOMS: atom_id res chain seq x y z
N MET A 1 -8.37 -8.41 14.51
CA MET A 1 -9.31 -9.13 13.62
C MET A 1 -9.17 -10.62 13.89
N SER A 2 -10.29 -11.34 14.05
CA SER A 2 -10.27 -12.80 14.22
C SER A 2 -10.16 -13.52 12.87
N LEU A 3 -9.68 -14.76 12.84
CA LEU A 3 -9.53 -15.56 11.60
C LEU A 3 -10.85 -15.65 10.80
N GLY A 4 -12.00 -15.72 11.49
CA GLY A 4 -13.31 -15.78 10.84
C GLY A 4 -13.80 -14.44 10.28
N GLU A 5 -13.23 -13.30 10.71
CA GLU A 5 -13.47 -12.00 10.06
C GLU A 5 -12.63 -11.87 8.79
N TYR A 6 -11.43 -12.46 8.78
CA TYR A 6 -10.54 -12.53 7.62
C TYR A 6 -11.14 -13.37 6.49
N GLU A 7 -11.64 -14.57 6.79
CA GLU A 7 -12.25 -15.47 5.78
C GLU A 7 -13.49 -14.84 5.13
N ARG A 8 -14.35 -14.19 5.91
CA ARG A 8 -15.53 -13.48 5.38
C ARG A 8 -15.18 -12.28 4.51
N HIS A 9 -14.11 -11.56 4.85
CA HIS A 9 -13.62 -10.45 4.05
C HIS A 9 -13.00 -10.95 2.73
N PHE A 10 -12.27 -12.06 2.78
CA PHE A 10 -11.66 -12.73 1.62
C PHE A 10 -12.70 -13.25 0.62
N ASP A 11 -13.78 -13.88 1.10
CA ASP A 11 -14.84 -14.40 0.24
C ASP A 11 -15.65 -13.28 -0.43
N SER A 12 -15.88 -12.16 0.27
CA SER A 12 -16.58 -11.00 -0.28
C SER A 12 -15.83 -10.41 -1.49
N LEU A 13 -14.50 -10.29 -1.40
CA LEU A 13 -13.68 -9.70 -2.46
C LEU A 13 -13.48 -10.63 -3.67
N ASN A 14 -13.47 -11.94 -3.45
CA ASN A 14 -13.45 -12.90 -4.57
C ASN A 14 -14.78 -12.93 -5.31
N SER A 15 -15.91 -12.65 -4.63
CA SER A 15 -17.21 -12.52 -5.29
C SER A 15 -17.32 -11.25 -6.14
N ASP A 16 -16.55 -10.19 -5.82
CA ASP A 16 -16.49 -8.96 -6.62
C ASP A 16 -15.77 -9.15 -7.98
N LEU A 17 -15.09 -10.29 -8.19
CA LEU A 17 -14.41 -10.64 -9.45
C LEU A 17 -15.28 -11.45 -10.42
N ASP A 18 -16.37 -12.07 -9.96
CA ASP A 18 -17.25 -12.89 -10.79
C ASP A 18 -18.53 -12.09 -11.09
N GLY A 19 -18.53 -11.42 -12.24
CA GLY A 19 -19.48 -10.38 -12.63
C GLY A 19 -20.92 -10.55 -12.12
N GLY A 20 -21.26 -9.78 -11.09
CA GLY A 20 -22.60 -9.73 -10.50
C GLY A 20 -22.68 -8.73 -9.37
N SER A 21 -23.11 -7.51 -9.69
CA SER A 21 -23.45 -6.47 -8.72
C SER A 21 -24.50 -6.94 -7.70
N VAL A 22 -24.24 -6.86 -6.38
CA VAL A 22 -25.09 -6.25 -5.32
C VAL A 22 -24.38 -6.27 -3.95
N VAL A 23 -24.00 -5.05 -3.51
CA VAL A 23 -24.11 -4.38 -2.19
C VAL A 23 -23.95 -5.18 -0.87
N SER A 24 -22.94 -4.77 -0.07
CA SER A 24 -23.01 -4.75 1.40
C SER A 24 -22.97 -3.29 1.89
N GLU A 25 -23.99 -2.88 2.63
CA GLU A 25 -24.24 -1.51 3.06
C GLU A 25 -23.37 -1.13 4.26
N ARG A 26 -22.38 -0.27 4.01
CA ARG A 26 -22.05 0.91 4.84
C ARG A 26 -21.11 1.83 4.06
N SER A 27 -21.76 2.62 3.20
CA SER A 27 -21.41 4.00 2.79
C SER A 27 -19.96 4.25 2.34
N ALA A 28 -19.59 4.40 1.06
CA ALA A 28 -20.33 4.86 -0.11
C ALA A 28 -19.86 4.11 -1.38
N SER A 29 -20.82 3.46 -2.04
CA SER A 29 -20.65 2.66 -3.25
C SER A 29 -20.69 3.49 -4.52
N GLY A 30 -19.71 3.28 -5.39
CA GLY A 30 -19.80 3.52 -6.82
C GLY A 30 -18.87 2.51 -7.49
N THR A 31 -19.30 1.94 -8.60
CA THR A 31 -18.40 1.23 -9.49
C THR A 31 -17.62 2.33 -10.22
N TYR A 32 -16.52 2.78 -9.62
CA TYR A 32 -15.87 4.03 -10.01
C TYR A 32 -14.95 3.80 -11.22
N ASN A 33 -15.18 4.56 -12.29
CA ASN A 33 -14.26 4.60 -13.42
C ASN A 33 -12.96 5.28 -12.94
N GLY A 34 -11.79 4.66 -13.14
CA GLY A 34 -10.49 5.27 -12.82
C GLY A 34 -10.21 6.62 -13.49
N GLU A 35 -11.06 7.05 -14.43
CA GLU A 35 -11.04 8.39 -15.02
C GLU A 35 -11.69 9.46 -14.11
N GLU A 36 -12.73 9.14 -13.33
CA GLU A 36 -13.38 10.09 -12.41
C GLU A 36 -12.50 10.37 -11.19
N GLU A 37 -11.80 9.36 -10.67
CA GLU A 37 -10.86 9.55 -9.57
C GLU A 37 -9.65 10.39 -9.97
N LYS A 38 -9.17 10.33 -11.22
CA LYS A 38 -8.08 11.22 -11.67
C LYS A 38 -8.42 12.71 -11.52
N LEU A 39 -9.70 13.09 -11.45
CA LEU A 39 -10.09 14.48 -11.17
C LEU A 39 -9.81 14.90 -9.72
N HIS A 40 -9.79 13.92 -8.81
CA HIS A 40 -9.55 14.11 -7.38
C HIS A 40 -8.08 14.11 -7.00
N TYR A 41 -7.18 13.73 -7.91
CA TYR A 41 -5.75 13.60 -7.66
C TYR A 41 -4.92 14.34 -8.70
N ILE A 42 -4.10 15.28 -8.26
CA ILE A 42 -3.19 16.03 -9.13
C ILE A 42 -1.80 15.36 -9.10
N PRO A 43 -1.29 14.80 -10.21
CA PRO A 43 0.05 14.22 -10.24
C PRO A 43 1.10 15.31 -10.04
N ILE A 44 2.07 15.04 -9.17
CA ILE A 44 3.19 15.95 -8.89
C ILE A 44 4.46 15.46 -9.57
N ARG A 45 4.91 14.25 -9.24
CA ARG A 45 6.15 13.67 -9.79
C ARG A 45 6.22 12.17 -9.56
N ILE A 46 6.99 11.51 -10.41
CA ILE A 46 7.36 10.10 -10.22
C ILE A 46 8.40 10.00 -9.09
N LEU A 47 8.16 9.08 -8.16
CA LEU A 47 9.06 8.77 -7.04
C LEU A 47 10.02 7.63 -7.40
N GLY A 48 9.56 6.66 -8.21
CA GLY A 48 10.38 5.56 -8.66
C GLY A 48 9.66 4.67 -9.67
N ARG A 49 10.46 3.89 -10.40
CA ARG A 49 9.99 2.81 -11.29
C ARG A 49 10.65 1.53 -10.80
N GLY A 50 9.87 0.49 -10.57
CA GLY A 50 10.34 -0.81 -10.08
C GLY A 50 9.80 -1.96 -10.92
N ALA A 51 10.13 -3.18 -10.52
CA ALA A 51 9.67 -4.41 -11.19
C ALA A 51 8.13 -4.53 -11.21
N PHE A 52 7.45 -3.91 -10.25
CA PHE A 52 6.00 -3.97 -10.10
C PHE A 52 5.27 -2.80 -10.75
N GLY A 53 5.97 -1.80 -11.30
CA GLY A 53 5.34 -0.63 -11.92
C GLY A 53 5.93 0.70 -11.46
N GLU A 54 5.12 1.76 -11.56
CA GLU A 54 5.49 3.13 -11.21
C GLU A 54 4.92 3.53 -9.84
N ALA A 55 5.69 4.29 -9.07
CA ALA A 55 5.20 4.96 -7.88
C ALA A 55 5.21 6.48 -8.12
N THR A 56 4.05 7.11 -8.06
CA THR A 56 3.88 8.54 -8.36
C THR A 56 3.25 9.27 -7.18
N LEU A 57 3.80 10.45 -6.88
CA LEU A 57 3.30 11.34 -5.85
C LEU A 57 2.14 12.16 -6.41
N TYR A 58 1.02 12.14 -5.70
CA TYR A 58 -0.19 12.90 -6.01
C TYR A 58 -0.55 13.85 -4.86
N ARG A 59 -1.30 14.89 -5.19
CA ARG A 59 -2.02 15.73 -4.24
C ARG A 59 -3.52 15.43 -4.34
N ARG A 60 -4.13 15.04 -3.22
CA ARG A 60 -5.60 14.95 -3.09
C ARG A 60 -6.21 16.33 -3.17
N THR A 61 -7.26 16.49 -3.97
CA THR A 61 -7.91 17.79 -4.18
C THR A 61 -8.84 18.18 -3.03
N GLU A 62 -9.34 17.20 -2.27
CA GLU A 62 -10.29 17.40 -1.17
C GLU A 62 -9.64 18.10 0.02
N ASP A 63 -8.43 17.66 0.39
CA ASP A 63 -7.75 18.08 1.62
C ASP A 63 -6.32 18.61 1.38
N ASN A 64 -5.86 18.62 0.13
CA ASN A 64 -4.48 18.96 -0.26
C ASN A 64 -3.40 18.04 0.33
N SER A 65 -3.75 16.88 0.87
CA SER A 65 -2.79 15.92 1.38
C SER A 65 -1.97 15.28 0.26
N LEU A 66 -0.76 14.85 0.61
CA LEU A 66 0.15 14.18 -0.30
C LEU A 66 0.07 12.68 -0.11
N VAL A 67 -0.11 11.95 -1.20
CA VAL A 67 -0.22 10.49 -1.22
C VAL A 67 0.60 9.90 -2.35
N VAL A 68 0.93 8.61 -2.24
CA VAL A 68 1.61 7.87 -3.29
C VAL A 68 0.64 6.88 -3.90
N TRP A 69 0.56 6.87 -5.24
CA TRP A 69 -0.05 5.75 -5.95
C TRP A 69 1.04 4.86 -6.49
N LYS A 70 0.98 3.59 -6.10
CA LYS A 70 1.83 2.53 -6.64
C LYS A 70 1.00 1.71 -7.63
N GLU A 71 1.43 1.71 -8.87
CA GLU A 71 0.78 0.98 -9.95
C GLU A 71 1.32 -0.46 -10.00
N VAL A 72 0.43 -1.43 -10.21
CA VAL A 72 0.75 -2.84 -10.42
C VAL A 72 0.00 -3.35 -11.63
N GLU A 73 0.73 -3.65 -12.71
CA GLU A 73 0.15 -4.22 -13.93
C GLU A 73 -0.23 -5.70 -13.71
N LEU A 74 -1.52 -6.01 -13.80
CA LEU A 74 -2.04 -7.37 -13.62
C LEU A 74 -2.05 -8.18 -14.93
N ASN A 75 -1.92 -7.52 -16.08
CA ASN A 75 -1.98 -8.16 -17.41
C ASN A 75 -0.95 -9.26 -17.61
N SER A 76 0.25 -9.09 -17.06
CA SER A 76 1.38 -10.03 -17.19
C SER A 76 1.34 -11.15 -16.17
N LEU A 77 0.40 -11.13 -15.23
CA LEU A 77 0.29 -12.06 -14.11
C LEU A 77 -0.67 -13.20 -14.43
N SER A 78 -0.26 -14.42 -14.08
CA SER A 78 -1.13 -15.58 -14.00
C SER A 78 -2.24 -15.37 -12.97
N GLU A 79 -3.32 -16.16 -13.04
CA GLU A 79 -4.40 -16.09 -12.04
C GLU A 79 -3.91 -16.32 -10.61
N LYS A 80 -2.88 -17.16 -10.43
CA LYS A 80 -2.26 -17.39 -9.13
C LYS A 80 -1.57 -16.12 -8.64
N GLU A 81 -0.73 -15.51 -9.48
CA GLU A 81 -0.02 -14.28 -9.11
C GLU A 81 -0.99 -13.12 -8.85
N ARG A 82 -2.10 -13.03 -9.58
CA ARG A 82 -3.17 -12.07 -9.29
C ARG A 82 -3.76 -12.28 -7.89
N ARG A 83 -4.07 -13.52 -7.51
CA ARG A 83 -4.53 -13.84 -6.15
C ARG A 83 -3.49 -13.50 -5.09
N ASP A 84 -2.22 -13.77 -5.37
CA ASP A 84 -1.12 -13.45 -4.46
C ASP A 84 -1.00 -11.93 -4.25
N VAL A 85 -1.12 -11.13 -5.33
CA VAL A 85 -1.16 -9.65 -5.24
C VAL A 85 -2.36 -9.17 -4.43
N MET A 86 -3.56 -9.69 -4.67
CA MET A 86 -4.74 -9.30 -3.89
C MET A 86 -4.60 -9.67 -2.40
N ASN A 87 -4.00 -10.82 -2.11
CA ASN A 87 -3.71 -11.21 -0.74
C ASN A 87 -2.69 -10.27 -0.07
N GLU A 88 -1.70 -9.76 -0.82
CA GLU A 88 -0.76 -8.75 -0.33
C GLU A 88 -1.46 -7.44 0.02
N ILE A 89 -2.40 -6.97 -0.80
CA ILE A 89 -3.21 -5.77 -0.49
C ILE A 89 -4.00 -5.97 0.80
N ASN A 90 -4.64 -7.14 0.95
CA ASN A 90 -5.41 -7.45 2.16
C ASN A 90 -4.54 -7.41 3.40
N ILE A 91 -3.34 -8.01 3.32
CA ILE A 91 -2.33 -7.94 4.38
C ILE A 91 -1.94 -6.49 4.67
N LEU A 92 -1.64 -5.69 3.66
CA LEU A 92 -1.26 -4.29 3.83
C LEU A 92 -2.39 -3.47 4.46
N SER A 93 -3.65 -3.74 4.10
CA SER A 93 -4.81 -2.99 4.59
C SER A 93 -5.09 -3.13 6.08
N ILE A 94 -4.60 -4.21 6.71
CA ILE A 94 -4.81 -4.48 8.14
C ILE A 94 -3.61 -4.10 9.02
N LEU A 95 -2.51 -3.64 8.42
CA LEU A 95 -1.30 -3.25 9.14
C LEU A 95 -1.34 -1.73 9.44
N GLU A 96 -1.67 -1.39 10.68
CA GLU A 96 -1.72 0.00 11.15
C GLU A 96 -0.71 0.23 12.28
N HIS A 97 0.38 0.93 11.96
CA HIS A 97 1.46 1.20 12.91
C HIS A 97 2.31 2.40 12.45
N ASN A 98 2.73 3.27 13.37
CA ASN A 98 3.53 4.50 13.08
C ASN A 98 4.87 4.27 12.35
N ASN A 99 5.35 3.03 12.29
CA ASN A 99 6.60 2.65 11.61
C ASN A 99 6.36 1.69 10.42
N ILE A 100 5.12 1.59 9.95
CA ILE A 100 4.72 0.90 8.72
C ILE A 100 4.03 1.95 7.85
N ILE A 101 4.33 1.96 6.55
CA ILE A 101 3.67 2.87 5.61
C ILE A 101 2.17 2.62 5.66
N ALA A 102 1.38 3.65 5.94
CA ALA A 102 -0.06 3.49 5.99
C ALA A 102 -0.64 3.20 4.60
N TYR A 103 -1.49 2.17 4.55
CA TYR A 103 -2.37 1.92 3.42
C TYR A 103 -3.63 2.78 3.56
N PHE A 104 -4.05 3.45 2.49
CA PHE A 104 -5.27 4.26 2.50
C PHE A 104 -6.39 3.62 1.68
N ASN A 105 -6.13 3.24 0.44
CA ASN A 105 -7.12 2.64 -0.44
C ASN A 105 -6.47 1.92 -1.63
N HIS A 106 -7.27 1.27 -2.46
CA HIS A 106 -6.85 0.81 -3.79
C HIS A 106 -7.95 0.98 -4.82
N PHE A 107 -7.54 1.07 -6.08
CA PHE A 107 -8.42 1.28 -7.21
C PHE A 107 -8.01 0.37 -8.36
N MET A 108 -8.98 0.00 -9.20
CA MET A 108 -8.73 -0.76 -10.42
C MET A 108 -8.95 0.15 -11.64
N ASP A 109 -7.88 0.44 -12.37
CA ASP A 109 -7.96 1.09 -13.69
C ASP A 109 -7.62 0.04 -14.76
N LYS A 110 -8.65 -0.48 -15.43
CA LYS A 110 -8.54 -1.59 -16.41
C LYS A 110 -7.87 -2.82 -15.77
N ASN A 111 -6.64 -3.13 -16.19
CA ASN A 111 -5.83 -4.23 -15.63
C ASN A 111 -4.63 -3.71 -14.84
N THR A 112 -4.71 -2.50 -14.33
CA THR A 112 -3.72 -1.91 -13.44
C THR A 112 -4.36 -1.67 -12.08
N LEU A 113 -3.76 -2.27 -11.06
CA LEU A 113 -4.10 -1.99 -9.68
C LEU A 113 -3.34 -0.75 -9.23
N LEU A 114 -4.04 0.24 -8.68
CA LEU A 114 -3.49 1.46 -8.12
C LEU A 114 -3.62 1.37 -6.60
N ILE A 115 -2.50 1.28 -5.89
CA ILE A 115 -2.48 1.21 -4.42
C ILE A 115 -2.13 2.59 -3.86
N GLU A 116 -3.02 3.14 -3.06
CA GLU A 116 -2.83 4.42 -2.41
C GLU A 116 -2.18 4.27 -1.02
N LEU A 117 -1.05 4.93 -0.85
CA LEU A 117 -0.16 4.80 0.30
C LEU A 117 0.24 6.17 0.87
N GLU A 118 0.65 6.16 2.13
CA GLU A 118 1.28 7.29 2.81
C GLU A 118 2.53 7.79 2.05
N TYR A 119 2.66 9.11 1.93
CA TYR A 119 3.87 9.73 1.41
C TYR A 119 4.93 9.97 2.50
N CYS A 120 6.01 9.17 2.46
CA CYS A 120 7.18 9.39 3.31
C CYS A 120 8.20 10.32 2.65
N ASN A 121 8.22 11.60 3.02
CA ASN A 121 9.13 12.61 2.45
C ASN A 121 10.60 12.48 2.89
N GLY A 122 10.91 11.63 3.87
CA GLY A 122 12.25 11.48 4.46
C GLY A 122 13.27 10.67 3.65
N GLY A 123 12.85 10.08 2.51
CA GLY A 123 13.67 9.15 1.73
C GLY A 123 13.89 7.80 2.43
N ASN A 124 14.72 6.94 1.83
CA ASN A 124 15.02 5.62 2.41
C ASN A 124 16.27 5.65 3.30
N LEU A 125 16.42 4.64 4.17
CA LEU A 125 17.54 4.53 5.10
C LEU A 125 18.89 4.30 4.38
N TYR A 126 18.89 3.61 3.25
CA TYR A 126 20.09 3.33 2.45
C TYR A 126 20.75 4.63 1.96
N ASP A 127 19.96 5.57 1.44
CA ASP A 127 20.43 6.89 1.02
C ASP A 127 20.99 7.68 2.20
N LYS A 128 20.36 7.57 3.37
CA LYS A 128 20.85 8.23 4.60
C LYS A 128 22.21 7.66 5.03
N ILE A 129 22.41 6.34 4.93
CA ILE A 129 23.69 5.68 5.20
C ILE A 129 24.75 6.16 4.20
N ASN A 130 24.44 6.15 2.90
CA ASN A 130 25.39 6.58 1.86
C ASN A 130 25.82 8.04 2.02
N ARG A 131 24.90 8.92 2.43
CA ARG A 131 25.20 10.34 2.71
C ARG A 131 26.17 10.54 3.87
N GLN A 132 26.42 9.53 4.71
CA GLN A 132 27.45 9.63 5.75
C GLN A 132 28.88 9.59 5.19
N ASN A 133 29.07 9.29 3.90
CA ASN A 133 30.38 9.28 3.22
C ASN A 133 31.42 8.44 3.99
N GLY A 134 31.03 7.23 4.42
CA GLY A 134 31.87 6.29 5.16
C GLY A 134 31.97 6.54 6.66
N LYS A 135 31.33 7.59 7.20
CA LYS A 135 31.19 7.78 8.65
C LYS A 135 30.07 6.90 9.19
N LEU A 136 30.27 6.36 10.39
CA LEU A 136 29.22 5.63 11.09
C LEU A 136 28.26 6.61 11.77
N PHE A 137 26.99 6.22 11.86
CA PHE A 137 26.04 6.88 12.76
C PHE A 137 26.46 6.69 14.22
N SER A 138 26.03 7.61 15.09
CA SER A 138 26.15 7.40 16.53
C SER A 138 25.30 6.18 16.95
N GLU A 139 25.72 5.53 18.02
CA GLU A 139 25.00 4.38 18.58
C GLU A 139 23.54 4.71 18.89
N GLU A 140 23.28 5.90 19.44
CA GLU A 140 21.92 6.39 19.71
C GLU A 140 21.04 6.42 18.46
N VAL A 141 21.57 6.91 17.33
CA VAL A 141 20.83 6.96 16.06
C VAL A 141 20.58 5.55 15.52
N VAL A 142 21.55 4.65 15.65
CA VAL A 142 21.41 3.26 15.24
C VAL A 142 20.33 2.57 16.07
N ILE A 143 20.35 2.74 17.40
CA ILE A 143 19.33 2.20 18.30
C ILE A 143 17.95 2.74 17.96
N TRP A 144 17.84 4.03 17.62
CA TRP A 144 16.56 4.63 17.22
C TRP A 144 15.98 4.02 15.95
N TYR A 145 16.79 3.76 14.92
CA TYR A 145 16.33 3.06 13.72
C TYR A 145 15.98 1.60 14.01
N LEU A 146 16.80 0.92 14.81
CA LEU A 146 16.56 -0.47 15.19
C LEU A 146 15.25 -0.61 15.97
N TYR A 147 14.96 0.32 16.89
CA TYR A 147 13.70 0.36 17.64
C TYR A 147 12.50 0.47 16.71
N GLN A 148 12.51 1.39 15.75
CA GLN A 148 11.40 1.57 14.81
C GLN A 148 11.16 0.32 13.96
N ILE A 149 12.25 -0.28 13.43
CA ILE A 149 12.17 -1.51 12.64
C ILE A 149 11.64 -2.67 13.50
N ALA A 150 12.18 -2.84 14.71
CA ALA A 150 11.74 -3.90 15.61
C ALA A 150 10.28 -3.72 16.05
N SER A 151 9.83 -2.48 16.28
CA SER A 151 8.43 -2.16 16.62
C SER A 151 7.50 -2.53 15.47
N ALA A 152 7.83 -2.14 14.23
CA ALA A 152 7.08 -2.51 13.04
C ALA A 152 7.00 -4.04 12.85
N VAL A 153 8.14 -4.72 12.90
CA VAL A 153 8.21 -6.18 12.75
C VAL A 153 7.44 -6.89 13.87
N SER A 154 7.52 -6.41 15.11
CA SER A 154 6.73 -6.95 16.22
C SER A 154 5.23 -6.83 15.96
N HIS A 155 4.77 -5.71 15.41
CA HIS A 155 3.38 -5.51 15.04
C HIS A 155 2.95 -6.49 13.93
N ILE A 156 3.74 -6.61 12.86
CA ILE A 156 3.49 -7.54 11.75
C ILE A 156 3.38 -9.00 12.26
N HIS A 157 4.32 -9.41 13.12
CA HIS A 157 4.32 -10.76 13.69
C HIS A 157 3.14 -11.02 14.62
N LYS A 158 2.66 -10.02 15.38
CA LYS A 158 1.44 -10.14 16.20
C LYS A 158 0.18 -10.37 15.37
N ALA A 159 0.16 -9.88 14.14
CA ALA A 159 -0.90 -10.13 13.18
C ALA A 159 -0.76 -11.51 12.48
N GLY A 160 0.25 -12.32 12.84
CA GLY A 160 0.47 -13.65 12.25
C GLY A 160 1.10 -13.60 10.86
N ILE A 161 1.66 -12.46 10.46
CA ILE A 161 2.22 -12.22 9.13
C ILE A 161 3.75 -12.29 9.22
N LEU A 162 4.40 -12.84 8.20
CA LEU A 162 5.86 -12.85 8.07
C LEU A 162 6.27 -11.87 6.97
N HIS A 163 7.04 -10.84 7.33
CA HIS A 163 7.70 -9.99 6.34
C HIS A 163 8.88 -10.77 5.75
N ARG A 164 8.96 -10.87 4.41
CA ARG A 164 10.04 -11.53 3.67
C ARG A 164 11.00 -10.54 3.04
#